data_AF-A0A7Y8HYS1-F1
#
_entry.id   AF-A0A7Y8HYS1-F1
#
_cell.length_a   1.000
_cell.length_b   1.000
_cell.length_c   1.000
_cell.angle_alpha   90.00
_cell.angle_beta   90.00
_cell.angle_gamma   90.00
#
_symmetry.space_group_name_H-M   'P 1'
#
loop_
_entity.id
_entity.type
_entity.pdbx_description
1 polymer ?
#
loop_
_entity_poly.entity_id
_entity_poly.type
_entity_poly.pdbx_seq_one_letter_code
_entity_poly.pdbx_strand_id
1 'polypeptide(L)'
;MLKVCEIFTSIQGESSFAGIPCTFIRLTGCNLRCTYCDTKYAYNDGKEMSVKQILTEVERYGFNLVEITGGEPLLQAGVYQLISNIIDNNHTVLIETNGSVSIKEVDKRAIIILDIKTPGSAMSEKMDFSNFELLKNNDEVKFVLTDRLDYEWAKEVIVSNNLQKKSHLLMSPAYGILPPERLVEWMLKDKLDARLNLQIHKYIFGVEKRRV
;
A
#
# COMPACT_ATOMS: atom_id res chain seq x y z
N MET A 1 19.76 6.20 -8.88
CA MET A 1 19.56 4.75 -9.01
C MET A 1 18.54 4.32 -7.98
N LEU A 2 17.85 3.22 -8.23
CA LEU A 2 16.89 2.58 -7.34
C LEU A 2 17.20 1.09 -7.28
N LYS A 3 17.15 0.50 -6.09
CA LYS A 3 17.24 -0.94 -5.92
C LYS A 3 15.85 -1.54 -6.06
N VAL A 4 15.65 -2.28 -7.15
CA VAL A 4 14.35 -2.84 -7.54
C VAL A 4 14.36 -4.34 -7.27
N CYS A 5 13.42 -4.80 -6.45
CA CYS A 5 13.22 -6.21 -6.15
C CYS A 5 12.63 -6.93 -7.37
N GLU A 6 11.52 -6.40 -7.91
CA GLU A 6 10.85 -6.95 -9.09
C GLU A 6 10.01 -5.88 -9.80
N ILE A 7 9.83 -6.07 -11.12
CA ILE A 7 8.83 -5.36 -11.92
C ILE A 7 8.03 -6.41 -12.68
N PHE A 8 6.71 -6.43 -12.48
CA PHE A 8 5.83 -7.44 -13.06
C PHE A 8 4.43 -6.87 -13.30
N THR A 9 3.60 -7.64 -13.97
CA THR A 9 2.20 -7.28 -14.23
C THR A 9 1.25 -8.27 -13.59
N SER A 10 0.13 -7.75 -13.10
CA SER A 10 -0.95 -8.52 -12.50
C SER A 10 -2.22 -7.68 -12.51
N ILE A 11 -3.23 -8.08 -11.74
CA ILE A 11 -4.30 -7.16 -11.34
C ILE A 11 -3.95 -6.52 -9.99
N GLN A 12 -4.39 -5.30 -9.77
CA GLN A 12 -4.43 -4.70 -8.43
C GLN A 12 -5.27 -5.61 -7.52
N GLY A 13 -4.67 -6.02 -6.41
CA GLY A 13 -5.25 -6.98 -5.47
C GLY A 13 -5.99 -6.34 -4.31
N GLU A 14 -5.83 -5.04 -4.07
CA GLU A 14 -6.32 -4.31 -2.89
C GLU A 14 -6.74 -2.88 -3.29
N SER A 15 -7.15 -2.05 -2.33
CA SER A 15 -7.59 -0.65 -2.49
C SER A 15 -8.88 -0.47 -3.29
N SER A 16 -9.25 0.78 -3.57
CA SER A 16 -10.37 1.07 -4.48
C SER A 16 -10.11 0.62 -5.93
N PHE A 17 -8.86 0.31 -6.28
CA PHE A 17 -8.41 -0.12 -7.60
C PHE A 17 -8.40 -1.64 -7.80
N ALA A 18 -8.81 -2.43 -6.80
CA ALA A 18 -8.86 -3.88 -6.87
C ALA A 18 -9.58 -4.38 -8.15
N GLY A 19 -8.92 -5.26 -8.91
CA GLY A 19 -9.42 -5.85 -10.15
C GLY A 19 -8.85 -5.22 -11.44
N ILE A 20 -8.15 -4.09 -11.36
CA ILE A 20 -7.63 -3.37 -12.54
C ILE A 20 -6.25 -3.91 -12.94
N PRO A 21 -5.98 -4.19 -14.23
CA PRO A 21 -4.64 -4.54 -14.71
C PRO A 21 -3.59 -3.47 -14.37
N CYS A 22 -2.47 -3.89 -13.79
CA CYS A 22 -1.49 -2.99 -13.18
C CYS A 22 -0.06 -3.49 -13.42
N THR A 23 0.85 -2.55 -13.68
CA THR A 23 2.29 -2.78 -13.58
C THR A 23 2.74 -2.50 -12.14
N PHE A 24 3.39 -3.46 -11.50
CA PHE A 24 3.94 -3.31 -10.15
C PHE A 24 5.44 -3.06 -10.23
N ILE A 25 5.92 -2.08 -9.47
CA ILE A 25 7.33 -1.80 -9.22
C ILE A 25 7.57 -1.98 -7.72
N ARG A 26 8.25 -3.07 -7.35
CA ARG A 26 8.58 -3.39 -5.95
C ARG A 26 10.01 -2.97 -5.64
N LEU A 27 10.22 -2.01 -4.73
CA LEU A 27 11.51 -1.44 -4.36
C LEU A 27 12.14 -2.12 -3.13
N THR A 28 13.40 -2.52 -3.22
CA THR A 28 14.07 -3.21 -2.11
C THR A 28 14.23 -2.33 -0.86
N GLY A 29 14.09 -2.94 0.32
CA GLY A 29 14.38 -2.34 1.63
C GLY A 29 13.12 -1.89 2.37
N CYS A 30 13.05 -2.18 3.67
CA CYS A 30 11.98 -1.71 4.56
C CYS A 30 12.56 -1.38 5.93
N ASN A 31 12.07 -0.31 6.55
CA ASN A 31 12.44 0.10 7.91
C ASN A 31 11.59 -0.58 9.00
N LEU A 32 10.56 -1.34 8.63
CA LEU A 32 9.69 -2.06 9.56
C LEU A 32 9.88 -3.59 9.45
N ARG A 33 9.47 -4.32 10.49
CA ARG A 33 9.50 -5.79 10.55
C ARG A 33 8.17 -6.36 11.02
N CYS A 34 7.10 -6.02 10.31
CA CYS A 34 5.74 -6.41 10.68
C CYS A 34 5.62 -7.93 10.86
N THR A 35 4.94 -8.35 11.93
CA THR A 35 4.70 -9.76 12.28
C THR A 35 4.08 -10.56 11.14
N TYR A 36 3.12 -9.96 10.44
CA TYR A 36 2.34 -10.56 9.34
C TYR A 36 2.89 -10.23 7.93
N CYS A 37 4.12 -9.72 7.80
CA CYS A 37 4.67 -9.36 6.49
C CYS A 37 4.76 -10.57 5.55
N ASP A 38 4.10 -10.48 4.40
CA ASP A 38 4.08 -11.51 3.36
C ASP A 38 5.17 -11.34 2.28
N THR A 39 5.93 -10.25 2.35
CA THR A 39 6.91 -9.83 1.32
C THR A 39 8.31 -9.64 1.92
N LYS A 40 8.74 -10.57 2.79
CA LYS A 40 10.04 -10.49 3.49
C LYS A 40 11.26 -10.53 2.54
N TYR A 41 11.11 -11.14 1.37
CA TYR A 41 12.18 -11.19 0.34
C TYR A 41 12.55 -9.80 -0.19
N ALA A 42 11.60 -8.85 -0.21
CA ALA A 42 11.85 -7.48 -0.62
C ALA A 42 12.72 -6.68 0.38
N TYR A 43 13.11 -7.25 1.52
CA TYR A 43 14.00 -6.57 2.46
C TYR A 43 15.43 -6.41 1.93
N ASN A 44 15.94 -7.40 1.18
CA ASN A 44 17.35 -7.45 0.80
C ASN A 44 17.58 -7.68 -0.70
N ASP A 45 16.67 -8.39 -1.37
CA ASP A 45 16.85 -8.82 -2.75
C ASP A 45 16.49 -7.71 -3.73
N GLY A 46 17.30 -7.55 -4.78
CA GLY A 46 17.01 -6.64 -5.88
C GLY A 46 18.23 -6.25 -6.70
N LYS A 47 17.98 -5.59 -7.82
CA LYS A 47 18.99 -5.08 -8.76
C LYS A 47 18.95 -3.56 -8.84
N GLU A 48 20.11 -2.95 -9.01
CA GLU A 48 20.20 -1.51 -9.25
C GLU A 48 19.67 -1.18 -10.65
N MET A 49 18.71 -0.25 -10.71
CA MET A 49 18.13 0.27 -11.94
C MET A 49 18.11 1.80 -11.91
N SER A 50 18.39 2.41 -13.05
CA SER A 50 18.12 3.83 -13.26
C SER A 50 16.62 4.07 -13.46
N VAL A 51 16.16 5.29 -13.19
CA VAL A 51 14.77 5.71 -13.48
C VAL A 51 14.41 5.43 -14.95
N LYS A 52 15.35 5.70 -15.87
CA LYS A 52 15.17 5.43 -17.30
C LYS A 52 14.91 3.95 -17.59
N GLN A 53 15.68 3.05 -16.97
CA GLN A 53 15.49 1.60 -17.15
C GLN A 53 14.13 1.14 -16.61
N ILE A 54 13.69 1.68 -15.47
CA ILE A 54 12.38 1.34 -14.90
C ILE A 54 11.26 1.84 -15.82
N LEU A 55 11.35 3.06 -16.33
CA LEU A 55 10.38 3.61 -17.30
C LEU A 55 10.29 2.74 -18.55
N THR A 56 11.42 2.30 -19.12
CA THR A 56 11.41 1.39 -20.28
C THR A 56 10.66 0.09 -19.99
N GLU A 57 10.76 -0.46 -18.78
CA GLU A 57 10.01 -1.66 -18.41
C GLU A 57 8.51 -1.38 -18.24
N VAL A 58 8.14 -0.23 -17.65
CA VAL A 58 6.73 0.20 -17.51
C VAL A 58 6.06 0.35 -18.88
N GLU A 59 6.71 1.07 -19.80
CA GLU A 59 6.23 1.27 -21.17
C GLU A 59 6.11 -0.05 -21.93
N ARG A 60 7.05 -0.99 -21.72
CA ARG A 60 6.99 -2.31 -22.35
C ARG A 60 5.74 -3.09 -21.92
N TYR A 61 5.29 -2.94 -20.69
CA TYR A 61 4.07 -3.60 -20.21
C TYR A 61 2.79 -2.90 -20.68
N GLY A 62 2.81 -1.58 -20.83
CA GLY A 62 1.75 -0.81 -21.50
C GLY A 62 0.43 -0.70 -20.73
N PHE A 63 0.41 -0.99 -19.43
CA PHE A 63 -0.77 -0.77 -18.59
C PHE A 63 -0.82 0.67 -18.06
N ASN A 64 -2.02 1.26 -18.07
CA ASN A 64 -2.22 2.63 -17.59
C ASN A 64 -1.96 2.77 -16.08
N LEU A 65 -2.32 1.76 -15.28
CA LEU A 65 -2.14 1.76 -13.84
C LEU A 65 -0.75 1.21 -13.48
N VAL A 66 -0.02 1.98 -12.65
CA VAL A 66 1.28 1.59 -12.13
C VAL A 66 1.28 1.73 -10.61
N GLU A 67 1.60 0.66 -9.90
CA GLU A 67 1.80 0.69 -8.45
C GLU A 67 3.27 0.61 -8.11
N ILE A 68 3.75 1.58 -7.31
CA ILE A 68 5.07 1.54 -6.70
C ILE A 68 4.90 1.17 -5.22
N THR A 69 5.64 0.15 -4.79
CA THR A 69 5.43 -0.52 -3.49
C THR A 69 6.73 -1.09 -2.90
N GLY A 70 6.59 -1.66 -1.70
CA GLY A 70 7.24 -2.85 -1.13
C GLY A 70 8.75 -2.93 -1.22
N GLY A 71 9.61 -3.04 -0.21
CA GLY A 71 9.40 -2.75 1.20
C GLY A 71 8.87 -1.33 1.39
N GLU A 72 9.60 -0.42 2.01
CA GLU A 72 9.13 0.97 2.08
C GLU A 72 9.67 1.76 0.89
N PRO A 73 8.84 2.09 -0.14
CA PRO A 73 9.31 2.74 -1.35
C PRO A 73 9.92 4.13 -1.07
N LEU A 74 9.42 4.85 -0.06
CA LEU A 74 9.86 6.20 0.26
C LEU A 74 11.25 6.27 0.92
N LEU A 75 11.88 5.14 1.24
CA LEU A 75 13.26 5.11 1.72
C LEU A 75 14.28 5.43 0.63
N GLN A 76 13.93 5.27 -0.64
CA GLN A 76 14.85 5.49 -1.75
C GLN A 76 14.56 6.83 -2.43
N ALA A 77 15.45 7.82 -2.27
CA ALA A 77 15.24 9.19 -2.80
C ALA A 77 14.95 9.26 -4.31
N GLY A 78 15.42 8.28 -5.10
CA GLY A 78 15.12 8.21 -6.53
C GLY A 78 13.63 7.97 -6.86
N VAL A 79 12.81 7.57 -5.88
CA VAL A 79 11.40 7.24 -6.10
C VAL A 79 10.59 8.47 -6.49
N TYR A 80 10.90 9.64 -5.94
CA TYR A 80 10.17 10.88 -6.24
C TYR A 80 10.28 11.25 -7.72
N GLN A 81 11.50 11.16 -8.27
CA GLN A 81 11.72 11.38 -9.71
C GLN A 81 11.04 10.31 -10.57
N LEU A 82 11.06 9.04 -10.13
CA LEU A 82 10.38 7.96 -10.84
C LEU A 82 8.88 8.20 -10.92
N ILE A 83 8.25 8.61 -9.81
CA ILE A 83 6.82 8.92 -9.73
C ILE A 83 6.45 10.00 -10.75
N SER A 84 7.10 11.17 -10.68
CA SER A 84 6.81 12.28 -11.59
C SER A 84 6.99 11.88 -13.05
N ASN A 85 8.07 11.15 -13.37
CA ASN A 85 8.31 10.72 -14.74
C ASN A 85 7.24 9.72 -15.25
N ILE A 86 6.75 8.80 -14.43
CA ILE A 86 5.68 7.87 -14.85
C ILE A 86 4.39 8.64 -15.12
N ILE A 87 4.05 9.60 -14.25
CA ILE A 87 2.87 10.45 -14.41
C ILE A 87 2.98 11.33 -15.66
N ASP A 88 4.16 11.90 -15.92
CA ASP A 88 4.41 12.72 -17.11
C ASP A 88 4.31 11.91 -18.42
N ASN A 89 4.41 10.57 -18.35
CA ASN A 89 4.11 9.65 -19.45
C ASN A 89 2.64 9.19 -19.46
N ASN A 90 1.73 9.93 -18.82
CA ASN A 90 0.27 9.73 -18.80
C ASN A 90 -0.22 8.44 -18.10
N HIS A 91 0.57 7.86 -17.20
CA HIS A 91 0.12 6.76 -16.36
C HIS A 91 -0.54 7.27 -15.06
N THR A 92 -1.47 6.48 -14.52
CA THR A 92 -1.97 6.65 -13.15
C THR A 92 -1.03 5.93 -12.18
N VAL A 93 -0.51 6.64 -11.18
CA VAL A 93 0.43 6.07 -10.20
C VAL A 93 -0.22 5.91 -8.84
N LEU A 94 -0.16 4.68 -8.32
CA LEU A 94 -0.47 4.32 -6.94
C LEU A 94 0.83 4.15 -6.15
N ILE A 95 0.87 4.65 -4.91
CA ILE A 95 1.99 4.42 -3.98
C ILE A 95 1.45 3.70 -2.75
N GLU A 96 1.92 2.47 -2.52
CA GLU A 96 1.70 1.80 -1.24
C GLU A 96 2.89 2.03 -0.31
N THR A 97 2.68 2.78 0.77
CA THR A 97 3.69 3.11 1.79
C THR A 97 3.20 2.71 3.18
N ASN A 98 4.11 2.34 4.07
CA ASN A 98 3.81 1.85 5.41
C ASN A 98 3.50 2.95 6.43
N GLY A 99 3.53 4.22 6.01
CA GLY A 99 3.15 5.37 6.83
C GLY A 99 4.16 5.84 7.89
N SER A 100 5.36 5.26 7.94
CA SER A 100 6.45 5.71 8.83
C SER A 100 7.36 6.77 8.22
N VAL A 101 7.23 7.04 6.91
CA VAL A 101 8.02 8.05 6.19
C VAL A 101 7.07 9.14 5.70
N SER A 102 7.54 10.39 5.72
CA SER A 102 6.72 11.52 5.27
C SER A 102 6.38 11.44 3.78
N ILE A 103 5.11 11.67 3.43
CA ILE A 103 4.64 11.70 2.04
C ILE A 103 4.79 13.08 1.36
N LYS A 104 5.38 14.07 2.06
CA LYS A 104 5.43 15.47 1.62
C LYS A 104 6.06 15.68 0.25
N GLU A 105 7.11 14.93 -0.06
CA GLU A 105 7.89 15.07 -1.30
C GLU A 105 7.30 14.23 -2.46
N VAL A 106 6.23 13.47 -2.21
CA VAL A 106 5.55 12.72 -3.27
C VAL A 106 4.78 13.66 -4.19
N ASP A 107 4.90 13.44 -5.50
CA ASP A 107 4.12 14.17 -6.50
C ASP A 107 2.62 14.06 -6.19
N LYS A 108 1.96 15.21 -5.99
CA LYS A 108 0.56 15.28 -5.57
C LYS A 108 -0.43 14.67 -6.56
N ARG A 109 -0.01 14.40 -7.80
CA ARG A 109 -0.82 13.70 -8.81
C ARG A 109 -0.89 12.19 -8.55
N ALA A 110 0.04 11.62 -7.77
CA ALA A 110 -0.02 10.23 -7.35
C ALA A 110 -1.11 10.01 -6.30
N ILE A 111 -1.65 8.80 -6.27
CA ILE A 111 -2.62 8.34 -5.28
C ILE A 111 -1.88 7.56 -4.20
N ILE A 112 -2.03 7.97 -2.95
CA ILE A 112 -1.37 7.34 -1.82
C ILE A 112 -2.29 6.31 -1.20
N ILE A 113 -1.77 5.10 -0.99
CA ILE A 113 -2.31 4.09 -0.10
C ILE A 113 -1.39 4.07 1.13
N LEU A 114 -1.82 4.77 2.18
CA LEU A 114 -1.11 4.90 3.45
C LEU A 114 -1.50 3.74 4.37
N ASP A 115 -0.66 2.70 4.44
CA ASP A 115 -0.92 1.52 5.24
C ASP A 115 -0.40 1.68 6.67
N ILE A 116 -1.26 2.24 7.52
CA ILE A 116 -1.01 2.46 8.95
C ILE A 116 -0.97 1.12 9.67
N LYS A 117 0.21 0.81 10.20
CA LYS A 117 0.47 -0.44 10.92
C LYS A 117 -0.18 -0.41 12.30
N THR A 118 -1.05 -1.37 12.55
CA THR A 118 -1.76 -1.56 13.81
C THR A 118 -0.89 -2.24 14.87
N PRO A 119 -1.29 -2.26 16.16
CA PRO A 119 -0.55 -2.96 17.22
C PRO A 119 -0.19 -4.41 16.90
N GLY A 120 -1.06 -5.16 16.22
CA GLY A 120 -0.82 -6.55 15.78
C GLY A 120 0.42 -6.71 14.89
N SER A 121 0.85 -5.64 14.21
CA SER A 121 2.10 -5.62 13.42
C SER A 121 3.38 -5.57 14.27
N ALA A 122 3.27 -5.23 15.56
CA ALA A 122 4.37 -4.83 16.45
C ALA A 122 5.17 -3.59 16.00
N MET A 123 4.61 -2.77 15.10
CA MET A 123 5.28 -1.61 14.48
C MET A 123 4.46 -0.31 14.54
N SER A 124 3.32 -0.29 15.25
CA SER A 124 2.43 0.89 15.32
C SER A 124 3.09 2.14 15.89
N GLU A 125 4.06 1.99 16.79
CA GLU A 125 4.82 3.12 17.35
C GLU A 125 5.74 3.82 16.33
N LYS A 126 5.93 3.24 15.14
CA LYS A 126 6.76 3.80 14.07
C LYS A 126 5.98 4.68 13.10
N MET A 127 4.66 4.81 13.27
CA MET A 127 3.81 5.56 12.34
C MET A 127 4.06 7.06 12.47
N ASP A 128 4.16 7.74 11.33
CA ASP A 128 4.19 9.20 11.27
C ASP A 128 2.79 9.73 10.95
N PHE A 129 2.04 10.05 12.01
CA PHE A 129 0.68 10.57 11.87
C PHE A 129 0.62 11.99 11.28
N SER A 130 1.75 12.69 11.14
CA SER A 130 1.76 13.99 10.43
C SER A 130 1.38 13.84 8.95
N ASN A 131 1.52 12.63 8.39
CA ASN A 131 1.05 12.30 7.05
C ASN A 131 -0.45 12.54 6.86
N PHE A 132 -1.26 12.47 7.91
CA PHE A 132 -2.70 12.71 7.82
C PHE A 132 -3.08 14.14 7.43
N GLU A 133 -2.18 15.12 7.62
CA GLU A 133 -2.40 16.50 7.17
C GLU A 133 -2.03 16.70 5.70
N LEU A 134 -1.37 15.72 5.08
CA LEU A 134 -0.92 15.76 3.69
C LEU A 134 -1.83 14.96 2.74
N LEU A 135 -2.79 14.20 3.29
CA LEU A 135 -3.73 13.39 2.53
C LEU A 135 -4.66 14.25 1.66
N LYS A 136 -4.95 13.72 0.48
CA LYS A 136 -5.95 14.24 -0.46
C LYS A 136 -7.20 13.37 -0.39
N ASN A 137 -8.33 13.90 -0.87
CA ASN A 137 -9.62 13.21 -0.87
C ASN A 137 -9.65 11.89 -1.64
N ASN A 138 -8.76 11.71 -2.62
CA ASN A 138 -8.61 10.49 -3.41
C ASN A 138 -7.54 9.53 -2.87
N ASP A 139 -6.84 9.89 -1.79
CA ASP A 139 -5.91 8.99 -1.11
C ASP A 139 -6.68 8.01 -0.20
N GLU A 140 -6.04 6.90 0.14
CA GLU A 140 -6.60 5.81 0.92
C GLU A 140 -5.75 5.54 2.17
N VAL A 141 -6.40 5.41 3.33
CA VAL A 141 -5.74 4.95 4.57
C VAL A 141 -6.14 3.51 4.82
N LYS A 142 -5.14 2.63 4.84
CA LYS A 142 -5.29 1.19 5.03
C LYS A 142 -4.89 0.79 6.44
N PHE A 143 -5.73 -0.04 7.05
CA PHE A 143 -5.42 -0.73 8.31
C PHE A 143 -5.50 -2.23 8.07
N VAL A 144 -4.38 -2.93 8.27
CA VAL A 144 -4.35 -4.41 8.30
C VAL A 144 -4.58 -4.87 9.74
N LEU A 145 -5.57 -5.73 9.96
CA LEU A 145 -6.08 -6.07 11.28
C LEU A 145 -5.86 -7.55 11.59
N THR A 146 -5.24 -7.87 12.72
CA THR A 146 -5.07 -9.27 13.16
C THR A 146 -6.19 -9.75 14.08
N ASP A 147 -6.84 -8.84 14.81
CA ASP A 147 -7.86 -9.18 15.81
C ASP A 147 -8.79 -7.98 16.14
N ARG A 148 -9.57 -8.12 17.21
CA ARG A 148 -10.49 -7.06 17.67
C ARG A 148 -9.77 -5.85 18.27
N LEU A 149 -8.59 -6.04 18.87
CA LEU A 149 -7.82 -4.92 19.45
C LEU A 149 -7.33 -3.99 18.34
N ASP A 150 -6.82 -4.56 17.25
CA ASP A 150 -6.46 -3.80 16.06
C ASP A 150 -7.65 -3.03 15.48
N TYR A 151 -8.83 -3.66 15.45
CA TYR A 151 -10.05 -3.02 14.95
C TYR A 151 -10.48 -1.82 15.79
N GLU A 152 -10.50 -1.93 17.12
CA GLU A 152 -10.84 -0.79 17.99
C GLU A 152 -9.78 0.31 17.90
N TRP A 153 -8.50 -0.07 17.89
CA TRP A 153 -7.40 0.89 17.73
C TRP A 153 -7.52 1.67 16.41
N ALA A 154 -7.81 0.99 15.30
CA ALA A 154 -8.00 1.64 14.02
C ALA A 154 -9.17 2.64 14.05
N LYS A 155 -10.30 2.27 14.69
CA LYS A 155 -11.42 3.20 14.89
C LYS A 155 -11.04 4.43 15.70
N GLU A 156 -10.29 4.25 16.78
CA GLU A 156 -9.81 5.37 17.61
C GLU A 156 -8.92 6.33 16.79
N VAL A 157 -8.01 5.79 15.97
CA VAL A 157 -7.17 6.58 15.06
C VAL A 157 -8.02 7.33 14.03
N ILE A 158 -9.00 6.66 13.42
CA ILE A 158 -9.92 7.25 12.44
C ILE A 158 -10.66 8.44 13.04
N VAL A 159 -11.25 8.27 14.23
CA VAL A 159 -12.05 9.32 14.90
C VAL A 159 -11.15 10.46 15.35
N SER A 160 -10.05 10.17 16.04
CA SER A 160 -9.17 11.19 16.62
C SER A 160 -8.51 12.09 15.56
N ASN A 161 -8.35 11.58 14.34
CA ASN A 161 -7.74 12.32 13.22
C ASN A 161 -8.76 12.74 12.14
N ASN A 162 -10.06 12.49 12.37
CA ASN A 162 -11.15 12.85 11.45
C ASN A 162 -10.91 12.33 10.02
N LEU A 163 -10.37 11.11 9.89
CA LEU A 163 -9.91 10.56 8.60
C LEU A 163 -11.06 10.31 7.61
N GLN A 164 -12.28 10.09 8.11
CA GLN A 164 -13.47 9.93 7.25
C GLN A 164 -13.73 11.13 6.34
N LYS A 165 -13.27 12.34 6.71
CA LYS A 165 -13.43 13.54 5.89
C LYS A 165 -12.22 13.83 5.00
N LYS A 166 -11.12 13.08 5.16
CA LYS A 166 -9.83 13.35 4.52
C LYS A 166 -9.48 12.36 3.43
N SER A 167 -9.88 11.10 3.58
CA SER A 167 -9.42 9.99 2.73
C SER A 167 -10.45 8.87 2.69
N HIS A 168 -10.31 7.95 1.73
CA HIS A 168 -11.01 6.66 1.78
C HIS A 168 -10.40 5.76 2.85
N LEU A 169 -11.24 5.03 3.58
CA LEU A 169 -10.80 4.14 4.66
C LEU A 169 -10.91 2.68 4.23
N LEU A 170 -9.82 1.93 4.41
CA LEU A 170 -9.74 0.51 4.10
C LEU A 170 -9.49 -0.31 5.37
N MET A 171 -10.39 -1.24 5.67
CA MET A 171 -10.23 -2.22 6.74
C MET A 171 -9.88 -3.57 6.13
N SER A 172 -8.66 -4.05 6.37
CA SER A 172 -8.11 -5.23 5.72
C SER A 172 -7.88 -6.34 6.75
N PRO A 173 -8.48 -7.52 6.60
CA PRO A 173 -8.16 -8.63 7.48
C PRO A 173 -6.77 -9.19 7.12
N ALA A 174 -5.90 -9.36 8.12
CA ALA A 174 -4.62 -10.03 7.91
C ALA A 174 -4.86 -11.47 7.45
N TYR A 175 -4.40 -11.80 6.23
CA TYR A 175 -4.70 -13.08 5.59
C TYR A 175 -4.24 -14.27 6.43
N GLY A 176 -5.13 -15.25 6.61
CA GLY A 176 -4.87 -16.44 7.43
C GLY A 176 -4.88 -16.20 8.94
N ILE A 177 -5.07 -14.95 9.39
CA ILE A 177 -5.09 -14.57 10.82
C ILE A 177 -6.50 -14.14 11.23
N LEU A 178 -7.04 -13.09 10.59
CA LEU A 178 -8.40 -12.60 10.85
C LEU A 178 -9.35 -13.11 9.77
N PRO A 179 -10.40 -13.89 10.10
CA PRO A 179 -11.42 -14.25 9.13
C PRO A 179 -12.15 -13.01 8.60
N PRO A 180 -12.28 -12.83 7.26
CA PRO A 180 -12.99 -11.68 6.69
C PRO A 180 -14.42 -11.50 7.18
N GLU A 181 -15.14 -12.61 7.39
CA GLU A 181 -16.51 -12.63 7.94
C GLU A 181 -16.58 -11.90 9.28
N ARG A 182 -15.64 -12.16 10.19
CA ARG A 182 -15.59 -11.50 11.51
C ARG A 182 -15.37 -10.01 11.40
N LEU A 183 -14.50 -9.58 10.48
CA LEU A 183 -14.29 -8.15 10.25
C LEU A 183 -15.58 -7.49 9.71
N VAL A 184 -16.28 -8.15 8.79
CA VAL A 184 -17.58 -7.67 8.28
C VAL A 184 -18.61 -7.54 9.40
N GLU A 185 -18.74 -8.55 10.27
CA GLU A 185 -19.64 -8.48 11.43
C GLU A 185 -19.36 -7.26 12.31
N TRP A 186 -18.08 -6.96 12.58
CA TRP A 186 -17.69 -5.81 13.38
C TRP A 186 -18.03 -4.49 12.71
N MET A 187 -17.69 -4.35 11.43
CA MET A 187 -17.98 -3.16 10.63
C MET A 187 -19.49 -2.88 10.56
N LEU A 188 -20.30 -3.91 10.33
CA LEU A 188 -21.77 -3.79 10.27
C LEU A 188 -22.37 -3.43 11.62
N LYS A 189 -21.91 -4.08 12.71
CA LYS A 189 -22.36 -3.80 14.08
C LYS A 189 -22.12 -2.34 14.47
N ASP A 190 -20.93 -1.83 14.14
CA ASP A 190 -20.51 -0.49 14.52
C ASP A 190 -20.89 0.57 13.48
N LYS A 191 -21.52 0.18 12.37
CA LYS A 191 -21.88 1.04 11.23
C LYS A 191 -20.69 1.86 10.73
N LEU A 192 -19.53 1.22 10.65
CA LEU A 192 -18.29 1.88 10.27
C LEU A 192 -18.34 2.28 8.79
N ASP A 193 -18.20 3.58 8.52
CA ASP A 193 -18.04 4.11 7.16
C ASP A 193 -16.61 3.88 6.65
N ALA A 194 -16.35 2.63 6.26
CA ALA A 194 -15.09 2.19 5.67
C ALA A 194 -15.34 1.03 4.71
N ARG A 195 -14.41 0.83 3.77
CA ARG A 195 -14.44 -0.27 2.80
C ARG A 195 -13.74 -1.50 3.38
N LEU A 196 -14.37 -2.67 3.22
CA LEU A 196 -13.68 -3.95 3.39
C LEU A 196 -12.65 -4.11 2.27
N ASN A 197 -11.38 -4.26 2.62
CA ASN A 197 -10.29 -4.44 1.67
C ASN A 197 -9.75 -5.88 1.75
N LEU A 198 -10.09 -6.69 0.75
CA LEU A 198 -9.60 -8.06 0.63
C LEU A 198 -8.39 -8.12 -0.30
N GLN A 199 -7.52 -9.09 -0.07
CA GLN A 199 -6.38 -9.38 -0.94
C GLN A 199 -6.81 -10.31 -2.08
N ILE A 200 -7.53 -9.80 -3.09
CA ILE A 200 -8.15 -10.64 -4.13
C ILE A 200 -7.14 -11.47 -4.93
N HIS A 201 -5.90 -10.99 -5.03
CA HIS A 201 -4.81 -11.70 -5.68
C HIS A 201 -4.51 -13.06 -5.03
N LYS A 202 -4.70 -13.19 -3.71
CA LYS A 202 -4.50 -14.47 -2.97
C LYS A 202 -5.59 -15.49 -3.30
N TYR A 203 -6.78 -15.04 -3.68
CA TYR A 203 -7.86 -15.93 -4.12
C TYR A 203 -7.63 -16.44 -5.54
N ILE A 204 -7.02 -15.63 -6.41
CA ILE A 204 -6.79 -15.97 -7.81
C ILE A 204 -5.59 -16.89 -7.98
N PHE A 205 -4.49 -16.57 -7.30
CA PHE A 205 -3.19 -17.22 -7.52
C PHE A 205 -2.74 -18.10 -6.34
N GLY A 206 -3.46 -18.06 -5.21
CA GLY A 206 -2.98 -18.63 -3.95
C GLY A 206 -1.99 -17.72 -3.22
N VAL A 207 -1.39 -18.21 -2.14
CA VAL A 207 -0.53 -17.40 -1.25
C VAL A 207 0.86 -17.16 -1.82
N GLU A 208 1.35 -18.10 -2.63
CA GLU A 208 2.74 -18.13 -3.11
C GLU A 208 2.93 -17.45 -4.47
N LYS A 209 1.87 -17.37 -5.28
CA LYS A 209 1.92 -16.81 -6.64
C LYS A 209 1.22 -15.46 -6.67
N ARG A 210 1.80 -14.48 -7.36
CA ARG A 210 1.31 -13.07 -7.40
C ARG A 210 1.10 -12.51 -8.80
N ARG A 211 1.43 -13.29 -9.84
CA ARG A 211 1.40 -12.92 -11.25
C ARG A 211 1.04 -14.12 -12.10
N VAL A 212 0.61 -13.89 -13.33
CA VAL A 212 0.38 -14.96 -14.33
C VAL A 212 1.68 -15.67 -14.65
#